data_AF-A0A3E4TZ75-F1
#
_entry.id   AF-A0A3E4TZ75-F1
#
_cell.length_a   1.000
_cell.length_b   1.000
_cell.length_c   1.000
_cell.angle_alpha   90.00
_cell.angle_beta   90.00
_cell.angle_gamma   90.00
#
_symmetry.space_group_name_H-M   'P 1'
#
loop_
_entity.id
_entity.type
_entity.pdbx_description
1 polymer ?
#
loop_
_entity_poly.entity_id
_entity_poly.type
_entity_poly.pdbx_seq_one_letter_code
_entity_poly.pdbx_strand_id
1 'polypeptide(L)'
;MEHLYCLPEPSIMSKENCEKIHNIMARVSEQYKVNIKPEPVKINQTPCPSYYEKYRIYPKTETDLLHNMVFNVCKNQQEISLMNSCIYGYCDGKTTVLL
;
A
#
# COMPACT_ATOMS: atom_id res chain seq x y z
N MET A 1 8.58 -15.42 -2.70
CA MET A 1 7.56 -15.31 -1.64
C MET A 1 6.46 -14.45 -2.19
N GLU A 2 5.26 -15.02 -2.21
CA GLU A 2 4.05 -14.36 -2.66
C GLU A 2 3.75 -13.17 -1.74
N HIS A 3 3.47 -12.02 -2.31
CA HIS A 3 3.14 -10.82 -1.56
C HIS A 3 2.19 -9.94 -2.34
N LEU A 4 1.42 -9.16 -1.61
CA LEU A 4 0.66 -8.05 -2.16
C LEU A 4 1.51 -6.79 -2.07
N TYR A 5 1.17 -5.79 -2.88
CA TYR A 5 1.67 -4.45 -2.67
C TYR A 5 0.58 -3.41 -2.87
N CYS A 6 0.79 -2.29 -2.19
CA CYS A 6 0.05 -1.05 -2.37
C CYS A 6 1.05 0.02 -2.77
N LEU A 7 0.86 0.63 -3.95
CA LEU A 7 1.67 1.73 -4.46
C LEU A 7 0.76 2.95 -4.60
N PRO A 8 1.01 4.07 -3.89
CA PRO A 8 0.21 5.27 -4.09
C PRO A 8 0.32 5.74 -5.55
N GLU A 9 -0.80 6.11 -6.18
CA GLU A 9 -0.75 6.62 -7.55
C GLU A 9 0.14 7.88 -7.63
N PRO A 10 0.93 8.04 -8.71
CA PRO A 10 1.75 9.25 -8.90
C PRO A 10 0.93 10.55 -8.91
N SER A 11 -0.34 10.49 -9.32
CA SER A 11 -1.27 11.64 -9.39
C SER A 11 -1.57 12.25 -8.02
N ILE A 12 -1.54 11.45 -6.94
CA ILE A 12 -1.82 11.87 -5.57
C ILE A 12 -0.56 12.02 -4.72
N MET A 13 0.62 11.96 -5.36
CA MET A 13 1.92 11.98 -4.68
C MET A 13 2.18 13.35 -4.03
N SER A 14 1.87 13.44 -2.74
CA SER A 14 2.24 14.53 -1.85
C SER A 14 2.76 13.97 -0.53
N LYS A 15 3.56 14.75 0.20
CA LYS A 15 4.07 14.35 1.51
C LYS A 15 2.92 13.99 2.46
N GLU A 16 1.89 14.83 2.52
CA GLU A 16 0.71 14.62 3.37
C GLU A 16 -0.03 13.32 3.02
N ASN A 17 -0.27 13.06 1.73
CA ASN A 17 -0.95 11.85 1.29
C ASN A 17 -0.13 10.59 1.58
N CYS A 18 1.18 10.64 1.35
CA CYS A 18 2.06 9.50 1.62
C CYS A 18 2.15 9.20 3.12
N GLU A 19 2.21 10.23 3.98
CA GLU A 19 2.15 10.08 5.44
C GLU A 19 0.81 9.51 5.90
N LYS A 20 -0.31 9.93 5.31
CA LYS A 20 -1.63 9.34 5.59
C LYS A 20 -1.69 7.86 5.21
N ILE A 21 -1.20 7.50 4.02
CA ILE A 21 -1.15 6.10 3.58
C ILE A 21 -0.24 5.28 4.51
N HIS A 22 0.92 5.81 4.91
CA HIS A 22 1.80 5.17 5.87
C HIS A 22 1.08 4.86 7.19
N ASN A 23 0.35 5.84 7.73
CA ASN A 23 -0.42 5.67 8.95
C ASN A 23 -1.53 4.63 8.81
N ILE A 24 -2.23 4.60 7.66
CA ILE A 24 -3.25 3.58 7.38
C ILE A 24 -2.61 2.19 7.36
N MET A 25 -1.47 2.02 6.67
CA MET A 25 -0.74 0.76 6.61
C MET A 25 -0.25 0.31 7.99
N ALA A 26 0.23 1.22 8.82
CA ALA A 26 0.60 0.91 10.20
C ALA A 26 -0.60 0.35 10.99
N ARG A 27 -1.80 0.95 10.83
CA ARG A 27 -3.04 0.43 11.45
C ARG A 27 -3.43 -0.94 10.92
N VAL A 28 -3.29 -1.20 9.62
CA VAL A 28 -3.52 -2.54 9.04
C VAL A 28 -2.58 -3.57 9.66
N SER A 29 -1.29 -3.25 9.72
CA SER A 29 -0.25 -4.08 10.33
C SER A 29 -0.57 -4.39 11.80
N GLU A 30 -0.99 -3.38 12.56
CA GLU A 30 -1.31 -3.51 13.98
C GLU A 30 -2.58 -4.33 14.23
N GLN A 31 -3.67 -4.04 13.50
CA GLN A 31 -4.97 -4.67 13.69
C GLN A 31 -4.99 -6.13 13.23
N TYR A 32 -4.41 -6.41 12.06
CA TYR A 32 -4.44 -7.75 11.46
C TYR A 32 -3.17 -8.57 11.71
N LYS A 33 -2.18 -8.01 12.41
CA LYS A 33 -0.88 -8.64 12.68
C LYS A 33 -0.21 -9.17 11.40
N VAL A 34 -0.38 -8.43 10.30
CA VAL A 34 0.24 -8.69 8.99
C VAL A 34 1.57 -7.95 8.90
N ASN A 35 2.54 -8.53 8.21
CA ASN A 35 3.84 -7.90 8.04
C ASN A 35 3.79 -6.99 6.82
N ILE A 36 4.00 -5.68 7.02
CA ILE A 36 4.04 -4.68 5.96
C ILE A 36 5.42 -4.02 5.97
N LYS A 37 6.09 -4.03 4.81
CA LYS A 37 7.39 -3.39 4.62
C LYS A 37 7.27 -2.23 3.64
N PRO A 38 7.48 -0.98 4.06
CA PRO A 38 7.65 0.12 3.12
C PRO A 38 8.95 -0.05 2.34
N GLU A 39 8.92 0.25 1.06
CA GLU A 39 10.06 0.24 0.16
C GLU A 39 10.06 1.52 -0.69
N PRO A 40 11.20 2.22 -0.85
CA PRO A 40 11.25 3.39 -1.71
C PRO A 40 10.93 3.01 -3.15
N VAL A 41 10.11 3.83 -3.81
CA VAL A 41 9.79 3.61 -5.22
C VAL A 41 11.00 4.03 -6.07
N LYS A 42 11.53 3.09 -6.84
CA LYS A 42 12.57 3.36 -7.84
C LYS A 42 11.90 3.72 -9.15
N ILE A 43 11.49 4.97 -9.31
CA ILE A 43 11.06 5.49 -10.60
C ILE A 43 12.29 6.04 -11.34
N ASN A 44 12.37 5.78 -12.65
CA ASN A 44 13.43 6.29 -13.52
C ASN A 44 13.40 7.83 -13.68
N GLN A 45 12.50 8.52 -12.99
CA GLN A 45 12.40 9.97 -12.96
C GLN A 45 13.00 10.49 -11.65
N THR A 46 14.13 11.18 -11.77
CA THR A 46 14.84 11.82 -10.65
C THR A 46 14.42 13.28 -10.46
N PRO A 47 14.27 13.74 -9.20
CA PRO A 47 14.35 12.98 -7.97
C PRO A 47 12.97 12.48 -7.51
N CYS A 48 12.83 11.16 -7.36
CA CYS A 48 11.72 10.56 -6.63
C CYS A 48 11.77 11.02 -5.16
N PRO A 49 10.70 11.59 -4.61
CA PRO A 49 10.72 12.03 -3.22
C PRO A 49 10.95 10.87 -2.24
N SER A 50 11.69 11.11 -1.16
CA SER A 50 12.01 10.09 -0.15
C SER A 50 10.79 9.58 0.61
N TYR A 51 9.71 10.35 0.64
CA TYR A 51 8.43 9.97 1.24
C TYR A 51 7.56 9.10 0.32
N TYR A 52 7.95 8.90 -0.95
CA TYR A 52 7.18 8.10 -1.88
C TYR A 52 7.62 6.64 -1.81
N GLU A 53 6.83 5.86 -1.07
CA GLU A 53 7.07 4.46 -0.78
C GLU A 53 5.95 3.58 -1.34
N LYS A 54 6.30 2.37 -1.75
CA LYS A 54 5.36 1.27 -1.95
C LYS A 54 5.38 0.36 -0.73
N TYR A 55 4.25 -0.26 -0.43
CA TYR A 55 4.08 -1.09 0.75
C TYR A 55 3.98 -2.53 0.33
N ARG A 56 4.98 -3.34 0.67
CA ARG A 56 4.97 -4.78 0.45
C ARG A 56 4.29 -5.47 1.62
N ILE A 57 3.24 -6.22 1.35
CA ILE A 57 2.35 -6.80 2.34
C ILE A 57 2.45 -8.31 2.24
N TYR A 58 2.80 -8.96 3.35
CA TYR A 58 2.92 -10.41 3.47
C TYR A 58 1.70 -10.93 4.25
N PRO A 59 0.60 -11.26 3.56
CA PRO A 59 -0.57 -11.80 4.22
C PRO A 59 -0.28 -13.21 4.79
N LYS A 60 -0.96 -13.56 5.88
CA LYS A 60 -0.85 -14.88 6.52
C LYS A 60 -1.86 -15.90 5.97
N THR A 61 -2.90 -15.42 5.29
CA THR A 61 -4.02 -16.18 4.71
C THR A 61 -4.36 -15.60 3.33
N GLU A 62 -5.29 -16.22 2.60
CA GLU A 62 -5.61 -15.85 1.21
C GLU A 62 -5.91 -14.34 0.98
N THR A 63 -5.61 -13.97 -0.26
CA THR A 63 -5.42 -12.64 -0.85
C THR A 63 -6.63 -11.71 -0.80
N ASP A 64 -7.85 -12.26 -0.75
CA ASP A 64 -9.12 -11.54 -0.86
C ASP A 64 -9.42 -10.59 0.32
N LEU A 65 -8.58 -10.61 1.35
CA LEU A 65 -8.79 -9.81 2.55
C LEU A 65 -8.11 -8.44 2.53
N LEU A 66 -7.15 -8.14 1.65
CA LEU A 66 -6.37 -6.91 1.80
C LEU A 66 -7.21 -5.63 1.59
N HIS A 67 -7.99 -5.56 0.50
CA HIS A 67 -8.86 -4.41 0.27
C HIS A 67 -9.83 -4.22 1.45
N ASN A 68 -10.45 -5.31 1.91
CA ASN A 68 -11.36 -5.28 3.06
C ASN A 68 -10.64 -4.85 4.35
N MET A 69 -9.42 -5.34 4.60
CA MET A 69 -8.59 -4.98 5.75
C MET A 69 -8.25 -3.49 5.74
N VAL A 70 -7.85 -2.95 4.59
CA VAL A 70 -7.51 -1.53 4.43
C VAL A 70 -8.74 -0.66 4.70
N PHE A 71 -9.89 -0.94 4.09
CA PHE A 71 -11.08 -0.12 4.29
C PHE A 71 -11.65 -0.23 5.71
N ASN A 72 -11.50 -1.37 6.38
CA ASN A 72 -11.94 -1.55 7.77
C ASN A 72 -11.13 -0.73 8.78
N VAL A 73 -9.89 -0.33 8.46
CA VAL A 73 -9.09 0.55 9.33
C VAL A 73 -9.21 2.03 8.97
N CYS A 74 -9.88 2.36 7.87
CA CYS A 74 -10.13 3.76 7.48
C CYS A 74 -11.18 4.37 8.43
N LYS A 75 -10.89 5.58 8.91
CA LYS A 75 -11.71 6.32 9.87
C LYS A 75 -12.76 7.21 9.21
N ASN A 76 -12.57 7.56 7.94
CA ASN A 76 -13.42 8.48 7.20
C ASN A 76 -13.34 8.27 5.68
N GLN A 77 -14.22 8.96 4.96
CA GLN A 77 -14.33 8.85 3.50
C GLN A 77 -13.09 9.36 2.75
N GLN A 78 -12.31 10.26 3.34
CA GLN A 78 -11.08 10.76 2.72
C GLN A 78 -9.99 9.70 2.71
N GLU A 79 -9.81 8.99 3.83
CA GLU A 79 -8.88 7.86 3.90
C GLU A 79 -9.30 6.73 2.94
N ILE A 80 -10.61 6.43 2.84
CA ILE A 80 -11.14 5.47 1.86
C ILE A 80 -10.79 5.89 0.43
N SER A 81 -11.05 7.15 0.08
CA SER A 81 -10.75 7.68 -1.26
C SER A 81 -9.25 7.65 -1.56
N LEU A 82 -8.42 7.99 -0.58
CA LEU A 82 -6.97 7.97 -0.69
C LEU A 82 -6.43 6.55 -0.91
N MET A 83 -6.97 5.57 -0.18
CA MET A 83 -6.60 4.16 -0.36
C MET A 83 -7.13 3.57 -1.67
N ASN A 84 -8.25 4.06 -2.21
CA ASN A 84 -8.73 3.71 -3.54
C ASN A 84 -7.83 4.24 -4.66
N SER A 85 -7.14 5.36 -4.45
CA SER A 85 -6.11 5.88 -5.36
C SER A 85 -4.78 5.15 -5.26
N CYS A 86 -4.71 4.02 -4.57
CA CYS A 86 -3.51 3.18 -4.58
C CYS A 86 -3.64 2.09 -5.64
N ILE A 87 -2.54 1.85 -6.34
CA ILE A 87 -2.39 0.71 -7.24
C ILE A 87 -2.08 -0.51 -6.40
N TYR A 88 -2.96 -1.50 -6.45
CA TYR A 88 -2.76 -2.79 -5.80
C TYR A 88 -2.23 -3.80 -6.80
N GLY A 89 -1.40 -4.71 -6.31
CA GLY A 89 -0.96 -5.83 -7.13
C GLY A 89 -0.49 -7.00 -6.29
N TYR A 90 -0.48 -8.15 -6.93
CA TYR A 90 -0.02 -9.42 -6.40
C TYR A 90 1.27 -9.81 -7.11
N CYS A 91 2.26 -10.27 -6.36
CA CYS A 91 3.52 -10.74 -6.88
C CYS A 91 3.82 -12.13 -6.31
N ASP A 92 3.82 -13.14 -7.17
CA ASP A 92 4.11 -14.54 -6.81
C ASP A 92 5.62 -14.87 -6.83
N GLY A 93 6.46 -13.87 -7.12
CA GLY A 93 7.91 -14.01 -7.27
C GLY A 93 8.38 -14.27 -8.70
N LYS A 94 7.48 -14.51 -9.66
CA LYS A 94 7.79 -14.61 -11.10
C LYS A 94 7.04 -13.57 -11.92
N THR A 95 5.82 -13.25 -11.52
CA THR A 95 4.90 -12.38 -12.23
C THR A 95 4.27 -11.39 -11.26
N THR A 96 4.09 -10.15 -11.73
CA THR A 96 3.31 -9.13 -11.03
C THR A 96 1.99 -8.93 -11.76
N VAL A 97 0.87 -9.10 -11.06
CA VAL A 97 -0.49 -8.91 -11.57
C VAL A 97 -1.09 -7.70 -10.85
N LEU A 98 -1.62 -6.73 -11.60
CA LEU A 98 -2.36 -5.60 -11.04
C LEU A 98 -3.79 -6.04 -10.72
N LEU A 99 -4.31 -5.61 -9.57
CA LEU A 99 -5.63 -5.96 -9.04
C LEU A 99 -6.63 -4.82 -9.23
#